data_AF-A0A419IWC9-F1
#
_entry.id   AF-A0A419IWC9-F1
#
_cell.length_a   1.000
_cell.length_b   1.000
_cell.length_c   1.000
_cell.angle_alpha   90.00
_cell.angle_beta   90.00
_cell.angle_gamma   90.00
#
_symmetry.space_group_name_H-M   'P 1'
#
loop_
_entity.id
_entity.type
_entity.pdbx_description
1 polymer ?
#
loop_
_entity_poly.entity_id
_entity_poly.type
_entity_poly.pdbx_seq_one_letter_code
_entity_poly.pdbx_strand_id
1 'polypeptide(L)'
;MHKQLLKDGLGWGFILWLIGYFLGIVLFLFVPPQLLGWVITPFGIAVTIWVLLTKIHVQQLNYYFKLGLVWAGMAIIFDYLFIVKLFKPEDGYYKVDVYLYYVLAFALPLLVGWYTLHKKPS
;
A
#
# COMPACT_ATOMS: atom_id res chain seq x y z
N MET A 1 21.62 -6.05 -1.68
CA MET A 1 20.25 -6.63 -1.51
C MET A 1 19.48 -6.00 -0.35
N HIS A 2 19.98 -5.99 0.89
CA HIS A 2 19.23 -5.43 2.04
C HIS A 2 19.02 -3.92 2.02
N LYS A 3 20.02 -3.12 1.63
CA LYS A 3 19.89 -1.65 1.63
C LYS A 3 18.81 -1.14 0.68
N GLN A 4 18.66 -1.77 -0.50
CA GLN A 4 17.64 -1.39 -1.47
C GLN A 4 16.24 -1.81 -1.00
N LEU A 5 16.10 -3.01 -0.45
CA LEU A 5 14.83 -3.47 0.13
C LEU A 5 14.38 -2.57 1.30
N LEU A 6 15.31 -2.10 2.14
CA LEU A 6 14.98 -1.15 3.20
C LEU A 6 14.55 0.20 2.63
N LYS A 7 15.26 0.71 1.62
CA LYS A 7 14.92 1.99 0.96
C LYS A 7 13.55 1.92 0.27
N ASP A 8 13.29 0.86 -0.48
CA ASP A 8 12.04 0.71 -1.24
C ASP A 8 10.89 0.26 -0.34
N GLY A 9 11.17 -0.67 0.59
CA GLY A 9 10.21 -1.15 1.58
C GLY A 9 9.76 -0.03 2.51
N LEU A 10 10.69 0.56 3.26
CA LEU A 10 10.37 1.58 4.25
C LEU A 10 10.10 2.94 3.60
N GLY A 11 10.91 3.35 2.61
CA GLY A 11 10.75 4.66 1.98
C GLY A 11 9.47 4.76 1.17
N TRP A 12 9.31 3.92 0.14
CA TRP A 12 8.08 3.97 -0.67
C TRP A 12 6.86 3.46 0.09
N GLY A 13 7.00 2.45 0.95
CA GLY A 13 5.89 1.99 1.80
C GLY A 13 5.37 3.11 2.70
N PHE A 14 6.26 3.88 3.33
CA PHE A 14 5.88 5.02 4.16
C PHE A 14 5.24 6.14 3.32
N ILE A 15 5.84 6.51 2.18
CA ILE A 15 5.31 7.57 1.31
C ILE A 15 3.92 7.20 0.78
N LEU A 16 3.72 5.97 0.32
CA LEU A 16 2.43 5.49 -0.19
C LEU A 16 1.37 5.49 0.92
N TRP A 17 1.72 5.00 2.11
CA TRP A 17 0.84 5.05 3.26
C TRP A 17 0.48 6.50 3.63
N LEU A 18 1.47 7.41 3.64
CA LEU A 18 1.26 8.82 3.98
C LEU A 18 0.32 9.52 2.98
N ILE A 19 0.47 9.23 1.68
CA ILE A 19 -0.45 9.72 0.65
C ILE A 19 -1.88 9.23 0.92
N GLY A 20 -2.06 7.94 1.21
CA GLY A 20 -3.36 7.38 1.55
C GLY A 20 -3.96 7.98 2.82
N TYR A 21 -3.13 8.18 3.85
CA TYR A 21 -3.51 8.79 5.12
C TYR A 21 -3.99 10.23 4.94
N PHE A 22 -3.22 11.08 4.26
CA PHE A 22 -3.63 12.46 3.98
C PHE A 22 -4.86 12.54 3.07
N LEU A 23 -4.91 11.69 2.03
CA LEU A 23 -6.07 11.63 1.15
C LEU A 23 -7.32 11.23 1.93
N GLY A 24 -7.21 10.27 2.85
CA GLY A 24 -8.30 9.86 3.74
C GLY A 24 -8.80 11.00 4.63
N ILE A 25 -7.89 11.77 5.24
CA ILE A 25 -8.27 12.94 6.05
C ILE A 25 -9.01 13.99 5.21
N VAL A 26 -8.51 14.31 4.01
CA VAL A 26 -9.15 15.31 3.15
C VAL A 26 -10.51 14.82 2.65
N LEU A 27 -10.60 13.56 2.21
CA LEU A 27 -11.86 12.98 1.70
C LEU A 27 -12.90 12.80 2.80
N PHE A 28 -12.50 12.63 4.06
CA PHE A 28 -13.42 12.56 5.20
C PHE A 28 -14.34 13.80 5.29
N LEU A 29 -13.89 14.95 4.77
CA LEU A 29 -14.70 16.18 4.71
C LEU A 29 -15.84 16.13 3.68
N PHE A 30 -15.77 15.22 2.72
CA PHE A 30 -16.67 15.19 1.56
C PHE A 30 -17.41 13.86 1.37
N VAL A 31 -16.89 12.76 1.94
CA VAL A 31 -17.36 11.39 1.68
C VAL A 31 -17.74 10.71 3.00
N PRO A 32 -18.90 10.02 3.06
CA PRO A 32 -19.29 9.26 4.25
C PRO A 32 -18.23 8.24 4.67
N PRO A 33 -17.99 8.02 5.98
CA PRO A 33 -16.94 7.13 6.48
C PRO A 33 -17.01 5.69 5.95
N GLN A 34 -18.21 5.21 5.60
CA GLN A 34 -18.44 3.86 5.09
C GLN A 34 -18.00 3.69 3.62
N LEU A 35 -17.84 4.79 2.88
CA LEU A 35 -17.43 4.78 1.47
C LEU A 35 -15.96 5.20 1.28
N LEU A 36 -15.32 5.75 2.31
CA LEU A 36 -13.97 6.31 2.20
C LEU A 36 -12.95 5.32 1.66
N GLY A 37 -12.85 4.11 2.22
CA GLY A 37 -11.86 3.14 1.75
C GLY A 37 -12.13 2.71 0.31
N TRP A 38 -13.39 2.58 -0.10
CA TRP A 38 -13.75 2.28 -1.48
C TRP A 38 -13.38 3.40 -2.46
N VAL A 39 -13.46 4.66 -2.03
CA VAL A 39 -13.04 5.81 -2.86
C VAL A 39 -11.52 5.91 -2.92
N ILE A 40 -10.81 5.71 -1.81
CA ILE A 40 -9.34 5.83 -1.73
C ILE A 40 -8.63 4.69 -2.48
N THR A 41 -9.13 3.47 -2.36
CA THR A 41 -8.51 2.25 -2.89
C THR A 41 -8.11 2.34 -4.36
N PRO A 42 -8.96 2.74 -5.32
CA PRO A 42 -8.58 2.82 -6.74
C PRO A 42 -7.44 3.82 -6.99
N PHE A 43 -7.40 4.97 -6.30
CA PHE A 43 -6.28 5.90 -6.38
C PHE A 43 -5.00 5.29 -5.79
N GLY A 44 -5.12 4.62 -4.64
CA GLY A 44 -4.01 3.91 -4.00
C GLY A 44 -3.41 2.84 -4.92
N ILE A 45 -4.26 2.04 -5.58
CA ILE A 45 -3.84 1.03 -6.57
C ILE A 45 -3.08 1.71 -7.71
N ALA A 46 -3.63 2.76 -8.32
CA ALA A 46 -3.01 3.44 -9.46
C ALA A 46 -1.62 4.00 -9.11
N VAL A 47 -1.49 4.69 -7.98
CA VAL A 47 -0.21 5.26 -7.52
C VAL A 47 0.78 4.14 -7.17
N THR A 48 0.33 3.08 -6.51
CA THR A 48 1.18 1.94 -6.14
C THR A 48 1.72 1.23 -7.37
N ILE A 49 0.87 0.96 -8.37
CA ILE A 49 1.28 0.38 -9.65
C ILE A 49 2.30 1.30 -10.35
N TRP A 50 2.05 2.60 -10.38
CA TRP A 50 2.98 3.56 -10.98
C TRP A 50 4.36 3.53 -10.29
N VAL A 51 4.41 3.51 -8.95
CA VAL A 51 5.67 3.37 -8.20
C VAL A 51 6.37 2.05 -8.52
N LEU A 52 5.64 0.94 -8.50
CA LEU A 52 6.19 -0.39 -8.78
C LEU A 52 6.75 -0.49 -10.22
N LEU A 53 6.10 0.12 -11.20
CA LEU A 53 6.54 0.09 -12.60
C LEU A 53 7.68 1.05 -12.91
N THR A 54 7.72 2.22 -12.28
CA THR A 54 8.64 3.31 -12.67
C THR A 54 9.82 3.52 -11.72
N LYS A 55 9.73 3.04 -10.47
CA LYS A 55 10.76 3.26 -9.44
C LYS A 55 11.44 1.98 -9.00
N ILE A 56 10.77 0.84 -9.13
CA ILE A 56 11.28 -0.45 -8.66
C ILE A 56 11.64 -1.34 -9.85
N HIS A 57 12.93 -1.42 -10.13
CA HIS A 57 13.47 -2.22 -11.24
C HIS A 57 14.38 -3.32 -10.70
N VAL A 58 13.80 -4.45 -10.30
CA VAL A 58 14.54 -5.61 -9.77
C VAL A 58 14.16 -6.87 -10.53
N GLN A 59 15.13 -7.73 -10.83
CA GLN A 59 14.92 -8.95 -11.63
C GLN A 59 14.67 -10.22 -10.79
N GLN A 60 14.17 -10.08 -9.56
CA GLN A 60 13.98 -11.22 -8.65
C GLN A 60 12.58 -11.20 -8.03
N LEU A 61 11.77 -12.23 -8.27
CA LEU A 61 10.41 -12.31 -7.72
C LEU A 61 10.40 -12.36 -6.18
N ASN A 62 11.42 -13.00 -5.58
CA ASN A 62 11.61 -13.02 -4.12
C ASN A 62 11.77 -11.60 -3.52
N TYR A 63 12.28 -10.63 -4.30
CA TYR A 63 12.36 -9.25 -3.86
C TYR A 63 10.96 -8.65 -3.69
N TYR A 64 10.09 -8.84 -4.68
CA TYR A 64 8.71 -8.36 -4.67
C TYR A 64 7.86 -9.03 -3.59
N PHE A 65 8.10 -10.31 -3.30
CA PHE A 65 7.47 -11.01 -2.17
C PHE A 65 7.81 -10.36 -0.83
N LYS A 66 9.11 -10.13 -0.57
CA LYS A 66 9.55 -9.45 0.66
C LYS A 66 9.04 -8.01 0.74
N LEU A 67 9.00 -7.32 -0.40
CA LEU A 67 8.47 -5.96 -0.49
C LEU A 67 6.98 -5.92 -0.10
N GLY A 68 6.18 -6.84 -0.64
CA GLY A 68 4.77 -6.98 -0.28
C GLY A 68 4.55 -7.25 1.22
N LEU A 69 5.37 -8.11 1.82
CA LEU A 69 5.31 -8.36 3.27
C LEU A 69 5.61 -7.09 4.09
N VAL A 70 6.65 -6.34 3.70
CA VAL A 70 7.02 -5.09 4.37
C VAL A 70 5.90 -4.06 4.24
N TRP A 71 5.35 -3.87 3.03
CA TRP A 71 4.31 -2.88 2.79
C TRP A 71 3.01 -3.22 3.51
N ALA A 72 2.57 -4.48 3.48
CA ALA A 72 1.38 -4.91 4.23
C ALA A 72 1.59 -4.77 5.75
N GLY A 73 2.76 -5.17 6.27
CA GLY A 73 3.09 -4.98 7.67
C GLY A 73 3.09 -3.52 8.09
N MET A 74 3.68 -2.64 7.27
CA MET A 74 3.68 -1.19 7.51
C MET A 74 2.27 -0.60 7.50
N ALA A 75 1.45 -0.98 6.53
CA ALA A 75 0.05 -0.56 6.45
C ALA A 75 -0.70 -0.90 7.75
N ILE A 76 -0.63 -2.15 8.20
CA ILE A 76 -1.30 -2.60 9.42
C ILE A 76 -0.78 -1.86 10.66
N ILE A 77 0.55 -1.73 10.80
CA ILE A 77 1.17 -1.09 11.97
C ILE A 77 0.80 0.39 12.02
N PHE A 78 0.93 1.11 10.91
CA PHE A 78 0.65 2.54 10.91
C PHE A 78 -0.84 2.85 11.01
N ASP A 79 -1.71 2.08 10.37
CA ASP A 79 -3.15 2.23 10.57
C ASP A 79 -3.54 2.02 12.03
N TYR A 80 -2.97 1.00 12.68
CA TYR A 80 -3.23 0.75 14.10
C TYR A 80 -2.77 1.93 14.98
N LEU A 81 -1.58 2.47 14.73
CA LEU A 81 -1.02 3.56 15.52
C LEU A 81 -1.70 4.91 15.26
N PHE A 82 -1.88 5.28 13.99
CA PHE A 82 -2.32 6.62 13.58
C PHE A 82 -3.79 6.72 13.27
N ILE A 83 -4.50 5.61 13.09
CA ILE A 83 -5.94 5.63 12.82
C ILE A 83 -6.70 5.04 14.00
N VAL A 84 -6.44 3.77 14.35
CA VAL A 84 -7.18 3.09 15.42
C VAL A 84 -6.93 3.74 16.78
N LYS A 85 -5.67 3.93 17.18
CA LYS A 85 -5.33 4.51 18.48
C LYS A 85 -5.61 6.01 18.57
N LEU A 86 -5.36 6.75 17.48
CA LEU A 86 -5.45 8.20 17.48
C LEU A 86 -6.90 8.69 17.35
N PHE A 87 -7.67 8.13 16.41
CA PHE A 87 -9.03 8.59 16.12
C PHE A 87 -10.13 7.79 16.81
N LYS A 88 -9.85 6.55 17.25
CA LYS A 88 -10.81 5.67 17.95
C LYS A 88 -12.20 5.66 17.28
N PRO A 89 -12.30 5.23 16.01
CA PRO A 89 -13.55 5.30 15.26
C PRO A 89 -14.65 4.48 15.94
N GLU A 90 -15.82 5.09 16.17
CA GLU A 90 -16.94 4.50 16.90
C GLU A 90 -17.48 3.22 16.23
N ASP A 91 -17.54 3.19 14.90
CA ASP A 91 -17.99 2.04 14.10
C ASP A 91 -16.91 0.96 13.89
N GLY A 92 -15.75 1.11 14.54
CA GLY A 92 -14.58 0.30 14.28
C GLY A 92 -13.89 0.63 12.95
N TYR A 93 -12.58 0.38 12.92
CA TYR A 93 -11.74 0.65 11.75
C TYR A 93 -11.70 -0.52 10.77
N TYR A 94 -11.68 -1.75 11.27
CA TYR A 94 -11.44 -2.94 10.45
C TYR A 94 -12.71 -3.36 9.70
N LYS A 95 -12.81 -2.87 8.46
CA LYS A 95 -13.90 -3.14 7.52
C LYS A 95 -13.36 -3.85 6.28
N VAL A 96 -14.26 -4.34 5.42
CA VAL A 96 -13.92 -5.15 4.23
C VAL A 96 -12.96 -4.41 3.28
N ASP A 97 -13.18 -3.12 3.08
CA ASP A 97 -12.31 -2.22 2.31
C ASP A 97 -10.90 -2.12 2.90
N VAL A 98 -10.76 -2.09 4.22
CA VAL A 98 -9.44 -2.07 4.89
C VAL A 98 -8.72 -3.41 4.71
N TYR A 99 -9.42 -4.54 4.84
CA TYR A 99 -8.81 -5.85 4.58
C TYR A 99 -8.39 -6.01 3.11
N LEU A 100 -9.22 -5.53 2.18
CA LEU A 100 -8.87 -5.48 0.76
C LEU A 100 -7.60 -4.65 0.53
N TYR A 101 -7.51 -3.48 1.17
CA TYR A 101 -6.31 -2.65 1.14
C TYR A 101 -5.06 -3.40 1.59
N TYR A 102 -5.10 -4.13 2.72
CA TYR A 102 -3.94 -4.92 3.19
C TYR A 102 -3.56 -6.04 2.22
N VAL A 103 -4.55 -6.73 1.66
CA VAL A 103 -4.31 -7.75 0.63
C VAL A 103 -3.65 -7.13 -0.60
N LEU A 104 -4.12 -5.97 -1.05
CA LEU A 104 -3.55 -5.25 -2.20
C LEU A 104 -2.13 -4.76 -1.92
N ALA A 105 -1.83 -4.27 -0.72
CA ALA A 105 -0.49 -3.85 -0.33
C ALA A 105 0.53 -5.01 -0.45
N PHE A 106 0.09 -6.25 -0.19
CA PHE A 106 0.90 -7.45 -0.40
C PHE A 106 0.89 -7.94 -1.86
N ALA A 107 -0.27 -7.99 -2.51
CA ALA A 107 -0.45 -8.62 -3.81
C ALA A 107 0.09 -7.77 -4.97
N LEU A 108 -0.04 -6.45 -4.92
CA LEU A 108 0.39 -5.58 -6.03
C LEU A 108 1.89 -5.69 -6.33
N PRO A 109 2.81 -5.69 -5.34
CA PRO A 109 4.22 -5.96 -5.60
C PRO A 109 4.45 -7.27 -6.35
N LEU A 110 3.76 -8.35 -5.97
CA LEU A 110 3.89 -9.66 -6.61
C LEU A 110 3.37 -9.66 -8.04
N LEU A 111 2.18 -9.09 -8.28
CA LEU A 111 1.55 -9.03 -9.59
C LEU A 111 2.39 -8.19 -10.57
N VAL A 112 2.85 -7.01 -10.13
CA VAL A 112 3.69 -6.15 -10.96
C VAL A 112 5.09 -6.73 -11.14
N GLY A 113 5.66 -7.34 -10.11
CA GLY A 113 6.94 -8.05 -10.20
C GLY A 113 6.88 -9.17 -11.23
N TRP A 114 5.83 -10.00 -11.18
CA TRP A 114 5.60 -11.05 -12.18
C TRP A 114 5.50 -10.47 -13.60
N TYR A 115 4.67 -9.43 -13.78
CA TYR A 115 4.47 -8.79 -15.08
C TYR A 115 5.77 -8.22 -15.66
N THR A 116 6.56 -7.51 -14.86
CA THR A 116 7.80 -6.88 -15.33
C THR A 116 8.89 -7.89 -15.67
N LEU A 117 8.94 -9.03 -14.95
CA LEU A 117 9.86 -10.13 -15.24
C LEU A 117 9.55 -10.84 -16.56
N HIS A 118 8.28 -11.02 -16.90
CA HIS A 118 7.86 -11.70 -18.13
C HIS A 118 7.88 -10.80 -19.38
N LYS A 119 7.87 -9.47 -19.19
CA LYS A 119 7.85 -8.50 -20.30
C LYS A 119 9.24 -8.06 -20.79
N LYS A 120 10.32 -8.37 -20.06
CA LYS A 120 11.69 -8.18 -20.54
C LYS A 120 12.16 -9.44 -21.29
N PRO A 121 12.10 -9.51 -22.64
CA PRO A 121 12.93 -10.46 -23.35
C PRO A 121 14.40 -10.10 -23.08
N SER A 122 15.19 -11.15 -22.83
CA SER A 122 16.65 -11.16 -22.71
C SER A 122 17.35 -10.32 -23.78
#